data_AF-X0VJX9-F1
#
_entry.id   AF-X0VJX9-F1
#
_cell.length_a   1.000
_cell.length_b   1.000
_cell.length_c   1.000
_cell.angle_alpha   90.00
_cell.angle_beta   90.00
_cell.angle_gamma   90.00
#
_symmetry.space_group_name_H-M   'P 1'
#
loop_
_entity.id
_entity.type
_entity.pdbx_description
1 polymer ?
#
loop_
_entity_poly.entity_id
_entity_poly.type
_entity_poly.pdbx_seq_one_letter_code
_entity_poly.pdbx_strand_id
1 'polypeptide(L)'
;SAEFALSTQARFLYEELKKRKIRVLLTREVGGTRIGEQIRETLHSTANVEMLPTTEMLLYSASRAQLVGEFILPRLAEGFVVLCDRYVDSTFAYQGHGHGLDLGVLQHISQLATCGLRPDLIVYLDLDVGVGLARRHHAYQPDTGELNRMDQQTVEFYKRVRQGYSDKSDTGELNRMDQQTVEFYQRVRQGYFEMIANDPQRWRVVEASPPSSVVYESVRNEVLPVVDEWLNDSSESESGTD
;
A
#
# COMPACT_ATOMS: atom_id res chain seq x y z
N SER A 1 5.86 5.78 11.16
CA SER A 1 6.21 4.59 10.34
C SER A 1 5.47 4.68 9.02
N ALA A 2 6.10 4.41 7.87
CA ALA A 2 5.46 4.55 6.57
C ALA A 2 4.24 3.61 6.37
N GLU A 3 4.26 2.41 6.97
CA GLU A 3 3.09 1.51 7.03
C GLU A 3 1.98 2.03 7.95
N PHE A 4 2.36 2.77 9.00
CA PHE A 4 1.39 3.49 9.85
C PHE A 4 0.86 4.76 9.18
N ALA A 5 1.59 5.37 8.22
CA ALA A 5 1.15 6.62 7.59
C ALA A 5 -0.04 6.38 6.65
N LEU A 6 0.03 5.36 5.79
CA LEU A 6 -1.06 4.96 4.89
C LEU A 6 -2.31 4.54 5.67
N SER A 7 -2.14 3.63 6.63
CA SER A 7 -3.23 3.18 7.51
C SER A 7 -3.83 4.32 8.35
N THR A 8 -3.02 5.31 8.78
CA THR A 8 -3.51 6.50 9.47
C THR A 8 -4.37 7.38 8.55
N GLN A 9 -3.93 7.64 7.32
CA GLN A 9 -4.71 8.48 6.39
C GLN A 9 -6.04 7.82 6.02
N ALA A 10 -6.02 6.52 5.71
CA ALA A 10 -7.24 5.76 5.40
C ALA A 10 -8.21 5.75 6.58
N ARG A 11 -7.70 5.66 7.82
CA ARG A 11 -8.53 5.71 9.03
C ARG A 11 -9.17 7.08 9.25
N PHE A 12 -8.43 8.17 9.06
CA PHE A 12 -8.98 9.51 9.18
C PHE A 12 -10.07 9.77 8.13
N LEU A 13 -9.82 9.38 6.88
CA LEU A 13 -10.80 9.49 5.80
C LEU A 13 -12.06 8.66 6.09
N TYR A 14 -11.89 7.43 6.59
CA TYR A 14 -13.01 6.59 7.02
C TYR A 14 -13.89 7.27 8.07
N GLU A 15 -13.29 7.85 9.13
CA GLU A 15 -14.06 8.54 10.17
C GLU A 15 -14.75 9.80 9.64
N GLU A 16 -14.15 10.52 8.70
CA GLU A 16 -14.77 11.67 8.02
C GLU A 16 -15.99 11.25 7.18
N LEU A 17 -15.85 10.23 6.34
CA LEU A 17 -16.96 9.70 5.53
C LEU A 17 -18.09 9.16 6.42
N LYS A 18 -17.74 8.48 7.52
CA LYS A 18 -18.72 8.00 8.49
C LYS A 18 -19.48 9.13 9.19
N LYS A 19 -18.81 10.24 9.55
CA LYS A 19 -19.47 11.44 10.11
C LYS A 19 -20.46 12.07 9.14
N ARG A 20 -20.18 11.99 7.84
CA ARG A 20 -21.08 12.40 6.75
C ARG A 20 -22.22 11.42 6.49
N LYS A 21 -22.32 10.33 7.27
CA LYS A 21 -23.31 9.25 7.12
C LYS A 21 -23.21 8.50 5.78
N ILE A 22 -22.04 8.53 5.15
CA ILE A 22 -21.76 7.74 3.96
C ILE A 22 -21.52 6.29 4.38
N ARG A 23 -22.10 5.34 3.65
CA ARG A 23 -21.86 3.91 3.86
C ARG A 23 -20.45 3.60 3.38
N VAL A 24 -19.52 3.43 4.32
CA VAL A 24 -18.10 3.21 4.03
C VAL A 24 -17.60 1.92 4.67
N LEU A 25 -16.84 1.12 3.91
CA LEU A 25 -16.05 -0.01 4.39
C LEU A 25 -14.58 0.41 4.41
N LEU A 26 -13.90 0.21 5.54
CA LEU A 26 -12.44 0.30 5.62
C LEU A 26 -11.85 -1.11 5.68
N THR A 27 -10.92 -1.42 4.79
CA THR A 27 -10.18 -2.69 4.76
C THR A 27 -8.71 -2.46 4.38
N ARG A 28 -7.90 -3.52 4.38
CA ARG A 28 -6.46 -3.49 4.07
C ARG A 28 -5.97 -4.79 3.45
N GLU A 29 -4.90 -4.70 2.67
CA GLU A 29 -4.13 -5.86 2.20
C GLU A 29 -2.69 -5.85 2.73
N VAL A 30 -2.09 -7.00 3.02
CA VAL A 30 -2.68 -8.34 3.12
C VAL A 30 -3.55 -8.45 4.38
N GLY A 31 -4.70 -9.13 4.29
CA GLY A 31 -5.58 -9.40 5.42
C GLY A 31 -7.05 -9.11 5.12
N GLY A 32 -7.81 -8.77 6.16
CA GLY A 32 -9.20 -8.30 6.07
C GLY A 32 -10.25 -9.41 6.06
N THR A 33 -9.84 -10.68 6.03
CA THR A 33 -10.70 -11.87 6.16
C THR A 33 -10.03 -12.87 7.10
N ARG A 34 -10.79 -13.81 7.68
CA ARG A 34 -10.20 -14.85 8.56
C ARG A 34 -9.09 -15.65 7.85
N ILE A 35 -9.28 -16.00 6.58
CA ILE A 35 -8.27 -16.70 5.77
C ILE A 35 -7.13 -15.75 5.39
N GLY A 36 -7.45 -14.50 5.03
CA GLY A 36 -6.46 -13.49 4.69
C GLY A 36 -5.52 -13.14 5.84
N GLU A 37 -5.99 -13.16 7.09
CA GLU A 37 -5.14 -12.98 8.28
C GLU A 37 -4.16 -14.16 8.48
N GLN A 38 -4.57 -15.41 8.21
CA GLN A 38 -3.65 -16.57 8.25
C GLN A 38 -2.56 -16.47 7.16
N ILE A 39 -2.94 -15.98 5.98
CA ILE A 39 -1.98 -15.71 4.91
C ILE A 39 -1.04 -14.56 5.31
N ARG A 40 -1.57 -13.50 5.94
CA ARG A 40 -0.78 -12.38 6.48
C ARG A 40 0.26 -12.87 7.48
N GLU A 41 -0.10 -13.73 8.43
CA GLU A 41 0.83 -14.34 9.39
C GLU A 41 1.99 -15.03 8.66
N THR A 42 1.68 -15.80 7.62
CA THR A 42 2.69 -16.49 6.80
C THR A 42 3.62 -15.51 6.06
N LEU A 43 3.06 -14.46 5.47
CA LEU A 43 3.83 -13.43 4.74
C LEU A 43 4.70 -12.58 5.66
N HIS A 44 4.20 -12.27 6.87
CA HIS A 44 4.86 -11.36 7.80
C HIS A 44 5.89 -12.06 8.68
N SER A 45 5.78 -13.37 8.87
CA SER A 45 6.72 -14.15 9.67
C SER A 45 8.17 -13.96 9.19
N THR A 46 8.98 -13.40 10.08
CA THR A 46 10.43 -13.22 9.89
C THR A 46 11.20 -14.54 9.88
N ALA A 47 10.56 -15.64 10.31
CA ALA A 47 11.14 -16.98 10.24
C ALA A 47 11.13 -17.56 8.81
N ASN A 48 10.24 -17.08 7.94
CA ASN A 48 10.08 -17.60 6.57
C ASN A 48 11.06 -16.93 5.60
N VAL A 49 12.35 -17.13 5.83
CA VAL A 49 13.47 -16.52 5.06
C VAL A 49 13.66 -17.13 3.68
N GLU A 50 13.19 -18.36 3.49
CA GLU A 50 13.30 -19.15 2.26
C GLU A 50 12.19 -18.87 1.24
N MET A 51 11.20 -18.04 1.58
CA MET A 51 10.06 -17.75 0.71
C MET A 51 10.53 -17.10 -0.59
N LEU A 52 10.18 -17.72 -1.71
CA LEU A 52 10.49 -17.19 -3.04
C LEU A 52 9.56 -16.02 -3.39
N PRO A 53 10.02 -15.06 -4.23
CA PRO A 53 9.18 -13.95 -4.69
C PRO A 53 7.86 -14.38 -5.36
N THR A 54 7.88 -15.48 -6.12
CA THR A 54 6.67 -16.05 -6.73
C THR A 54 5.68 -16.57 -5.67
N THR A 55 6.17 -17.24 -4.62
CA THR A 55 5.32 -17.69 -3.50
C THR A 55 4.70 -16.51 -2.77
N GLU A 56 5.51 -15.48 -2.47
CA GLU A 56 5.04 -14.24 -1.84
C GLU A 56 3.92 -13.59 -2.67
N MET A 57 4.13 -13.43 -3.98
CA MET A 57 3.16 -12.86 -4.91
C MET A 57 1.84 -13.67 -4.97
N LEU A 58 1.93 -15.00 -5.01
CA LEU A 58 0.74 -15.87 -5.04
C LEU A 58 -0.04 -15.83 -3.73
N LEU A 59 0.65 -15.73 -2.59
CA LEU A 59 0.00 -15.57 -1.29
C LEU A 59 -0.73 -14.21 -1.18
N TYR A 60 -0.11 -13.12 -1.62
CA TYR A 60 -0.80 -11.82 -1.72
C TYR A 60 -2.05 -11.93 -2.61
N SER A 61 -1.93 -12.59 -3.76
CA SER A 61 -3.03 -12.79 -4.70
C SER A 61 -4.16 -13.67 -4.12
N ALA A 62 -3.81 -14.71 -3.36
CA ALA A 62 -4.78 -15.58 -2.68
C ALA A 62 -5.55 -14.84 -1.58
N SER A 63 -4.86 -14.05 -0.76
CA SER A 63 -5.49 -13.23 0.28
C SER A 63 -6.42 -12.17 -0.33
N ARG A 64 -5.98 -11.53 -1.42
CA ARG A 64 -6.78 -10.59 -2.20
C ARG A 64 -8.04 -11.23 -2.77
N ALA A 65 -7.93 -12.41 -3.38
CA ALA A 65 -9.08 -13.12 -3.92
C ALA A 65 -10.15 -13.40 -2.86
N GLN A 66 -9.71 -13.80 -1.67
CA GLN A 66 -10.61 -13.97 -0.54
C GLN A 66 -11.27 -12.65 -0.13
N LEU A 67 -10.48 -11.57 0.05
CA LEU A 67 -11.00 -10.26 0.46
C LEU A 67 -11.99 -9.68 -0.54
N VAL A 68 -11.66 -9.78 -1.83
CA VAL A 68 -12.48 -9.24 -2.92
C VAL A 68 -13.81 -9.99 -3.01
N GLY A 69 -13.78 -11.32 -3.02
CA GLY A 69 -14.99 -12.14 -3.13
C GLY A 69 -15.88 -12.11 -1.88
N GLU A 70 -15.28 -12.13 -0.69
CA GLU A 70 -16.01 -12.21 0.58
C GLU A 70 -16.57 -10.85 1.03
N PHE A 71 -15.84 -9.75 0.81
CA PHE A 71 -16.21 -8.44 1.36
C PHE A 71 -16.33 -7.33 0.33
N ILE A 72 -15.34 -7.12 -0.54
CA ILE A 72 -15.33 -5.91 -1.38
C ILE A 72 -16.47 -5.91 -2.39
N LEU A 73 -16.60 -6.97 -3.20
CA LEU A 73 -17.65 -7.04 -4.22
C LEU A 73 -19.07 -6.98 -3.62
N PRO A 74 -19.40 -7.74 -2.55
CA PRO A 74 -20.71 -7.60 -1.91
C PRO A 74 -21.00 -6.18 -1.41
N ARG A 75 -20.02 -5.48 -0.82
CA ARG A 75 -20.24 -4.11 -0.31
C ARG A 75 -20.35 -3.07 -1.42
N LEU A 76 -19.59 -3.21 -2.49
CA LEU A 76 -19.77 -2.36 -3.67
C LEU A 76 -21.17 -2.55 -4.26
N ALA A 77 -21.66 -3.79 -4.38
CA ALA A 77 -23.02 -4.07 -4.86
C ALA A 77 -24.12 -3.48 -3.96
N GLU A 78 -23.83 -3.32 -2.68
CA GLU A 78 -24.71 -2.66 -1.72
C GLU A 78 -24.60 -1.12 -1.73
N GLY A 79 -23.73 -0.52 -2.56
CA GLY A 79 -23.53 0.93 -2.65
C GLY A 79 -22.62 1.51 -1.56
N PHE A 80 -21.70 0.72 -1.00
CA PHE A 80 -20.68 1.25 -0.10
C PHE A 80 -19.53 1.89 -0.88
N VAL A 81 -18.97 2.96 -0.34
CA VAL A 81 -17.61 3.40 -0.64
C VAL A 81 -16.64 2.43 0.06
N VAL A 82 -15.67 1.86 -0.67
CA VAL A 82 -14.65 0.98 -0.10
C VAL A 82 -13.31 1.68 -0.07
N LEU A 83 -12.76 1.89 1.14
CA LEU A 83 -11.40 2.34 1.36
C LEU A 83 -10.51 1.12 1.64
N CYS A 84 -9.55 0.87 0.76
CA CYS A 84 -8.61 -0.25 0.89
C CYS A 84 -7.19 0.27 1.04
N ASP A 85 -6.55 0.02 2.19
CA ASP A 85 -5.12 0.28 2.37
C ASP A 85 -4.32 -0.78 1.61
N ARG A 86 -3.68 -0.35 0.53
CA ARG A 86 -3.04 -1.16 -0.53
C ARG A 86 -4.03 -1.99 -1.34
N TYR A 87 -3.62 -2.29 -2.57
CA TYR A 87 -4.34 -3.17 -3.48
C TYR A 87 -3.37 -3.73 -4.54
N VAL A 88 -3.90 -4.15 -5.69
CA VAL A 88 -3.17 -4.70 -6.83
C VAL A 88 -1.94 -3.87 -7.24
N ASP A 89 -2.02 -2.54 -7.21
CA ASP A 89 -0.92 -1.66 -7.61
C ASP A 89 0.33 -1.82 -6.74
N SER A 90 0.16 -2.17 -5.45
CA SER A 90 1.29 -2.55 -4.60
C SER A 90 1.98 -3.82 -5.10
N THR A 91 1.24 -4.80 -5.62
CA THR A 91 1.83 -6.01 -6.19
C THR A 91 2.65 -5.69 -7.45
N PHE A 92 2.14 -4.84 -8.33
CA PHE A 92 2.91 -4.39 -9.50
C PHE A 92 4.18 -3.64 -9.10
N ALA A 93 4.10 -2.71 -8.16
CA ALA A 93 5.25 -1.94 -7.73
C ALA A 93 6.32 -2.80 -7.03
N TYR A 94 5.93 -3.64 -6.06
CA TYR A 94 6.87 -4.43 -5.26
C TYR A 94 7.33 -5.70 -5.97
N GLN A 95 6.40 -6.53 -6.46
CA GLN A 95 6.74 -7.80 -7.08
C GLN A 95 7.13 -7.63 -8.56
N GLY A 96 6.47 -6.70 -9.29
CA GLY A 96 6.82 -6.39 -10.67
C GLY A 96 8.12 -5.59 -10.77
N HIS A 97 8.10 -4.32 -10.37
CA HIS A 97 9.27 -3.45 -10.53
C HIS A 97 10.37 -3.73 -9.49
N GLY A 98 10.02 -3.96 -8.23
CA GLY A 98 10.98 -4.23 -7.17
C GLY A 98 11.74 -5.55 -7.39
N HIS A 99 11.01 -6.65 -7.56
CA HIS A 99 11.56 -8.01 -7.73
C HIS A 99 11.77 -8.46 -9.19
N GLY A 100 11.32 -7.68 -10.18
CA GLY A 100 11.53 -7.98 -11.60
C GLY A 100 10.65 -9.11 -12.14
N LEU A 101 9.49 -9.38 -11.54
CA LEU A 101 8.54 -10.35 -12.10
C LEU A 101 7.85 -9.79 -13.36
N ASP A 102 7.50 -10.68 -14.28
CA ASP A 102 6.84 -10.33 -15.54
C ASP A 102 5.48 -9.65 -15.28
N LEU A 103 5.33 -8.42 -15.76
CA LEU A 103 4.13 -7.61 -15.54
C LEU A 103 2.89 -8.21 -16.23
N GLY A 104 3.07 -8.90 -17.35
CA GLY A 104 1.98 -9.59 -18.05
C GLY A 104 1.41 -10.74 -17.23
N VAL A 105 2.28 -11.55 -16.63
CA VAL A 105 1.87 -12.62 -15.69
C VAL A 105 1.16 -12.04 -14.48
N LEU A 106 1.71 -10.96 -13.88
CA LEU A 106 1.07 -10.29 -12.74
C LEU A 106 -0.31 -9.74 -13.08
N GLN A 107 -0.49 -9.21 -14.29
CA GLN A 107 -1.77 -8.72 -14.76
C GLN A 107 -2.83 -9.82 -14.85
N HIS A 108 -2.48 -10.98 -15.43
CA HIS A 108 -3.42 -12.10 -15.53
C HIS A 108 -3.81 -12.65 -14.15
N ILE A 109 -2.83 -12.82 -13.25
CA ILE A 109 -3.09 -13.32 -11.88
C ILE A 109 -3.94 -12.32 -11.11
N SER A 110 -3.64 -11.02 -11.21
CA SER A 110 -4.39 -9.97 -10.51
C SER A 110 -5.82 -9.89 -11.03
N GLN A 111 -6.03 -9.96 -12.35
CA GLN A 111 -7.37 -9.95 -12.94
C GLN A 111 -8.21 -11.15 -12.46
N LEU A 112 -7.60 -12.34 -12.37
CA LEU A 112 -8.25 -13.52 -11.81
C LEU A 112 -8.60 -13.31 -10.33
N ALA A 113 -7.64 -12.84 -9.54
CA ALA A 113 -7.81 -12.64 -8.10
C ALA A 113 -8.87 -11.58 -7.77
N THR A 114 -9.06 -10.56 -8.62
CA THR A 114 -10.01 -9.48 -8.35
C THR A 114 -11.33 -9.61 -9.11
N CYS A 115 -11.53 -10.68 -9.88
CA CYS A 115 -12.64 -10.78 -10.84
C CYS A 115 -12.69 -9.57 -11.80
N GLY A 116 -11.52 -8.99 -12.12
CA GLY A 116 -11.40 -7.79 -12.93
C GLY A 116 -11.70 -6.47 -12.22
N LEU A 117 -12.05 -6.48 -10.92
CA LEU A 117 -12.25 -5.26 -10.14
C LEU A 117 -10.98 -4.41 -10.14
N ARG A 118 -11.15 -3.11 -10.41
CA ARG A 118 -10.12 -2.08 -10.34
C ARG A 118 -10.60 -0.95 -9.45
N PRO A 119 -9.72 -0.26 -8.72
CA PRO A 119 -10.11 0.93 -7.96
C PRO A 119 -10.61 2.04 -8.88
N ASP A 120 -11.64 2.77 -8.46
CA ASP A 120 -12.10 3.98 -9.16
C ASP A 120 -11.17 5.17 -8.91
N LEU A 121 -10.51 5.21 -7.75
CA LEU A 121 -9.55 6.23 -7.34
C LEU A 121 -8.40 5.57 -6.56
N ILE A 122 -7.17 6.01 -6.82
CA ILE A 122 -5.96 5.58 -6.13
C ILE A 122 -5.24 6.81 -5.57
N VAL A 123 -4.98 6.81 -4.26
CA VAL A 123 -4.17 7.84 -3.63
C VAL A 123 -2.77 7.29 -3.39
N TYR A 124 -1.78 7.86 -4.08
CA TYR A 124 -0.37 7.54 -3.88
C TYR A 124 0.27 8.58 -2.95
N LEU A 125 0.72 8.12 -1.79
CA LEU A 125 1.48 8.92 -0.84
C LEU A 125 2.96 8.88 -1.23
N ASP A 126 3.43 9.87 -2.01
CA ASP A 126 4.82 9.93 -2.46
C ASP A 126 5.73 10.37 -1.33
N LEU A 127 6.77 9.58 -1.07
CA LEU A 127 7.78 9.87 -0.07
C LEU A 127 9.15 9.56 -0.67
N ASP A 128 10.08 10.49 -0.50
CA ASP A 128 11.47 10.21 -0.83
C ASP A 128 11.95 8.92 -0.14
N VAL A 129 12.67 8.07 -0.87
CA VAL A 129 13.11 6.76 -0.39
C VAL A 129 13.98 6.91 0.85
N GLY A 130 14.91 7.86 0.87
CA GLY A 130 15.78 8.12 2.01
C GLY A 130 14.99 8.56 3.24
N VAL A 131 14.03 9.47 3.07
CA VAL A 131 13.13 9.91 4.15
C VAL A 131 12.24 8.77 4.64
N GLY A 132 11.70 7.94 3.74
CA GLY A 132 10.84 6.81 4.06
C GLY A 132 11.55 5.72 4.85
N LEU A 133 12.77 5.37 4.43
CA LEU A 133 13.65 4.46 5.15
C LEU A 133 13.96 5.01 6.56
N ALA A 134 14.28 6.29 6.68
CA ALA A 134 14.62 6.89 7.98
C ALA A 134 13.42 6.88 8.94
N ARG A 135 12.21 7.17 8.44
CA ARG A 135 10.97 7.11 9.22
C ARG A 135 10.60 5.69 9.65
N ARG A 136 10.90 4.66 8.85
CA ARG A 136 10.73 3.25 9.24
C ARG A 136 11.67 2.87 10.38
N HIS A 137 12.94 3.28 10.29
CA HIS A 137 13.89 3.07 11.37
C HIS A 137 13.49 3.77 12.68
N HIS A 138 13.09 5.04 12.64
CA HIS A 138 12.66 5.75 13.86
C HIS A 138 11.37 5.23 14.49
N ALA A 139 10.50 4.64 13.67
CA ALA A 139 9.26 4.03 14.15
C ALA A 139 9.46 2.61 14.68
N TYR A 140 10.66 2.04 14.55
CA TYR A 140 11.03 0.81 15.22
C TYR A 140 11.00 1.03 16.73
N GLN A 141 9.95 0.52 17.36
CA GLN A 141 9.86 0.29 18.79
C GLN A 141 9.89 -1.22 18.99
N PRO A 142 10.89 -1.77 19.71
CA PRO A 142 11.04 -3.21 19.92
C PRO A 142 9.79 -3.93 20.45
N ASP A 143 8.89 -3.19 21.11
CA ASP A 143 7.77 -3.75 21.87
C ASP A 143 6.37 -3.39 21.31
N THR A 144 6.24 -2.63 20.21
CA THR A 144 4.91 -2.12 19.77
C THR A 144 4.62 -2.18 18.26
N GLY A 145 5.58 -2.60 17.42
CA GLY A 145 5.37 -2.78 15.98
C GLY A 145 5.51 -4.24 15.55
N GLU A 146 4.55 -4.77 14.79
CA GLU A 146 4.74 -6.03 14.05
C GLU A 146 5.86 -5.82 13.02
N LEU A 147 7.06 -6.35 13.31
CA LEU A 147 8.14 -6.44 12.33
C LEU A 147 7.75 -7.49 11.29
N ASN A 148 7.46 -7.05 10.06
CA ASN A 148 7.35 -7.99 8.95
C ASN A 148 8.74 -8.27 8.33
N ARG A 149 8.81 -9.29 7.47
CA ARG A 149 10.05 -9.69 6.79
C ARG A 149 10.70 -8.55 5.99
N MET A 150 9.92 -7.64 5.39
CA MET A 150 10.44 -6.47 4.67
C MET A 150 11.00 -5.41 5.64
N ASP A 151 10.40 -5.25 6.83
CA ASP A 151 10.88 -4.37 7.90
C ASP A 151 12.22 -4.81 8.46
N GLN A 152 12.40 -6.12 8.67
CA GLN A 152 13.66 -6.67 9.15
C GLN A 152 14.82 -6.33 8.21
N GLN A 153 14.62 -6.41 6.89
CA GLN A 153 15.64 -6.03 5.91
C GLN A 153 16.03 -4.54 6.03
N THR A 154 15.05 -3.66 6.28
CA THR A 154 15.29 -2.21 6.50
C THR A 154 15.98 -1.91 7.83
N VAL A 155 15.65 -2.62 8.90
CA VAL A 155 16.28 -2.42 10.21
C VAL A 155 17.75 -2.86 10.17
N GLU A 156 18.04 -4.00 9.54
CA GLU A 156 19.41 -4.49 9.37
C GLU A 156 20.25 -3.55 8.48
N PHE A 157 19.65 -2.93 7.46
CA PHE A 157 20.26 -1.84 6.71
C PHE A 157 20.75 -0.70 7.62
N TYR A 158 19.88 -0.16 8.48
CA TYR A 158 20.26 0.98 9.33
C TYR A 158 21.24 0.61 10.44
N LYS A 159 21.16 -0.59 11.02
CA LYS A 159 22.14 -1.07 12.00
C LYS A 159 23.55 -1.06 11.38
N ARG A 160 23.68 -1.53 10.13
CA ARG A 160 24.96 -1.53 9.40
C ARG A 160 25.45 -0.13 9.09
N VAL A 161 24.59 0.74 8.54
CA VAL A 161 24.95 2.14 8.27
C VAL A 161 25.47 2.83 9.54
N ARG A 162 24.77 2.67 10.67
CA ARG A 162 25.18 3.27 11.95
C ARG A 162 26.48 2.69 12.51
N GLN A 163 26.69 1.38 12.36
CA GLN A 163 27.93 0.72 12.79
C GLN A 163 29.14 1.14 11.93
N GLY A 164 28.95 1.27 10.61
CA GLY A 164 29.98 1.75 9.68
C GLY A 164 30.42 3.19 9.93
N TYR A 165 29.50 4.08 10.36
CA TYR A 165 29.87 5.44 10.78
C TYR A 165 30.62 5.52 12.11
N SER A 166 30.67 4.44 12.91
CA SER A 166 31.37 4.43 14.20
C SER A 166 32.84 4.03 14.09
N ASP A 167 33.25 3.40 12.99
CA ASP A 167 34.66 3.10 12.70
C ASP A 167 35.24 4.18 11.78
N LYS A 168 36.14 5.00 12.33
CA LYS A 168 36.75 6.16 11.67
C LYS A 168 37.69 5.83 10.48
N SER A 169 37.55 4.67 9.84
CA SER A 169 38.38 4.26 8.71
C SER A 169 37.61 3.78 7.49
N ASP A 170 36.28 3.68 7.54
CA ASP A 170 35.49 3.32 6.37
C ASP A 170 34.91 4.60 5.76
N THR A 171 35.31 4.89 4.52
CA THR A 171 34.69 5.94 3.70
C THR A 171 33.19 5.70 3.71
N GLY A 172 32.37 6.71 4.02
CA GLY A 172 30.90 6.62 4.20
C GLY A 172 30.10 6.23 2.94
N GLU A 173 30.62 5.31 2.14
CA GLU A 173 29.97 4.62 1.05
C GLU A 173 29.03 3.55 1.62
N LEU A 174 27.79 3.54 1.14
CA LEU A 174 26.84 2.46 1.43
C LEU A 174 27.45 1.13 0.97
N ASN A 175 27.44 0.11 1.84
CA ASN A 175 27.88 -1.21 1.39
C ASN A 175 26.92 -1.74 0.30
N ARG A 176 27.37 -2.73 -0.47
CA ARG A 176 26.62 -3.31 -1.59
C ARG A 176 25.19 -3.75 -1.23
N MET A 177 24.97 -4.29 -0.03
CA MET A 177 23.63 -4.74 0.42
C MET A 177 22.71 -3.55 0.73
N ASP A 178 23.30 -2.47 1.21
CA ASP A 178 22.58 -1.25 1.52
C ASP A 178 22.15 -0.52 0.25
N GLN A 179 23.04 -0.48 -0.75
CA GLN A 179 22.72 0.03 -2.07
C GLN A 179 21.62 -0.80 -2.77
N GLN A 180 21.65 -2.13 -2.66
CA GLN A 180 20.59 -3.01 -3.18
C GLN A 180 19.20 -2.73 -2.57
N THR A 181 19.17 -2.38 -1.28
CA THR A 181 17.91 -2.02 -0.58
C THR A 181 17.37 -0.69 -1.11
N VAL A 182 18.22 0.32 -1.27
CA VAL A 182 17.82 1.62 -1.85
C VAL A 182 17.36 1.45 -3.29
N GLU A 183 18.11 0.73 -4.11
CA GLU A 183 17.75 0.44 -5.51
C GLU A 183 16.41 -0.29 -5.62
N PHE A 184 16.12 -1.24 -4.73
CA PHE A 184 14.83 -1.90 -4.67
C PHE A 184 13.70 -0.88 -4.48
N TYR A 185 13.76 -0.05 -3.45
CA TYR A 185 12.70 0.95 -3.19
C TYR A 185 12.64 2.04 -4.25
N GLN A 186 13.75 2.39 -4.89
CA GLN A 186 13.76 3.26 -6.07
C GLN A 186 13.00 2.63 -7.24
N ARG A 187 13.20 1.34 -7.54
CA ARG A 187 12.42 0.63 -8.56
C ARG A 187 10.94 0.57 -8.20
N VAL A 188 10.60 0.34 -6.93
CA VAL A 188 9.20 0.36 -6.46
C VAL A 188 8.56 1.74 -6.70
N ARG A 189 9.23 2.82 -6.29
CA ARG A 189 8.74 4.20 -6.49
C ARG A 189 8.60 4.52 -7.98
N GLN A 190 9.59 4.14 -8.79
CA GLN A 190 9.55 4.31 -10.24
C GLN A 190 8.35 3.56 -10.87
N GLY A 191 8.08 2.33 -10.44
CA GLY A 191 6.92 1.56 -10.89
C GLY A 191 5.59 2.26 -10.59
N TYR A 192 5.45 2.89 -9.43
CA TYR A 192 4.28 3.73 -9.14
C TYR A 192 4.16 4.90 -10.11
N PHE A 193 5.24 5.64 -10.39
CA PHE A 193 5.20 6.74 -11.34
C PHE A 193 4.87 6.31 -12.77
N GLU A 194 5.32 5.12 -13.19
CA GLU A 194 4.92 4.55 -14.48
C GLU A 194 3.43 4.24 -14.54
N MET A 195 2.86 3.63 -13.49
CA MET A 195 1.41 3.39 -13.41
C MET A 195 0.60 4.69 -13.37
N ILE A 196 1.08 5.71 -12.65
CA ILE A 196 0.47 7.05 -12.60
C ILE A 196 0.49 7.70 -13.99
N ALA A 197 1.61 7.63 -14.71
CA ALA A 197 1.72 8.21 -16.05
C ALA A 197 0.80 7.51 -17.08
N ASN A 198 0.56 6.20 -16.90
CA ASN A 198 -0.29 5.42 -17.80
C ASN A 198 -1.80 5.65 -17.60
N ASP A 199 -2.25 6.06 -16.40
CA ASP A 199 -3.68 6.28 -16.11
C ASP A 199 -3.90 7.48 -15.17
N PRO A 200 -3.45 8.70 -15.53
CA PRO A 200 -3.35 9.81 -14.59
C PRO A 200 -4.71 10.25 -13.99
N GLN A 201 -5.83 9.89 -14.63
CA GLN A 201 -7.16 10.22 -14.15
C GLN A 201 -7.53 9.45 -12.87
N ARG A 202 -7.08 8.20 -12.74
CA ARG A 202 -7.34 7.36 -11.56
C ARG A 202 -6.46 7.70 -10.36
N TRP A 203 -5.34 8.38 -10.56
CA TRP A 203 -4.36 8.61 -9.50
C TRP A 203 -4.44 10.03 -8.91
N ARG A 204 -4.20 10.11 -7.60
CA ARG A 204 -3.90 11.35 -6.87
C ARG A 204 -2.59 11.19 -6.15
N VAL A 205 -1.63 12.05 -6.45
CA VAL A 205 -0.29 12.01 -5.83
C VAL A 205 -0.25 13.05 -4.72
N VAL A 206 0.02 12.60 -3.50
CA VAL A 206 0.12 13.45 -2.31
C VAL A 206 1.52 13.36 -1.74
N GLU A 207 2.17 14.51 -1.52
CA GLU A 207 3.47 14.56 -0.84
C GLU A 207 3.32 14.10 0.62
N ALA A 208 4.07 13.07 1.01
CA ALA A 208 3.99 12.47 2.33
C ALA A 208 5.12 12.91 3.27
N SER A 209 6.04 13.77 2.81
CA SER A 209 7.13 14.34 3.62
C SER A 209 6.67 15.24 4.79
N PRO A 210 5.55 15.97 4.71
CA PRO A 210 5.03 16.76 5.82
C PRO A 210 4.56 15.92 7.04
N PRO A 211 4.17 16.58 8.15
CA PRO A 211 3.50 15.91 9.28
C PRO A 211 2.16 15.27 8.88
N SER A 212 1.76 14.21 9.59
CA SER A 212 0.57 13.39 9.27
C SER A 212 -0.72 14.21 9.09
N SER A 213 -0.93 15.27 9.88
CA SER A 213 -2.11 16.13 9.75
C SER A 213 -2.13 16.92 8.45
N VAL A 214 -0.97 17.40 7.98
CA VAL A 214 -0.87 18.13 6.70
C VAL A 214 -1.10 17.17 5.54
N VAL A 215 -0.50 15.97 5.61
CA VAL A 215 -0.74 14.91 4.62
C VAL A 215 -2.22 14.56 4.56
N TYR A 216 -2.90 14.46 5.72
CA TYR A 216 -4.33 14.17 5.76
C TYR A 216 -5.16 15.23 5.06
N GLU A 217 -4.90 16.51 5.30
CA GLU A 217 -5.64 17.58 4.63
C GLU A 217 -5.46 17.52 3.10
N SER A 218 -4.26 17.21 2.61
CA SER A 218 -4.04 16.97 1.18
C SER A 218 -4.85 15.78 0.66
N VAL A 219 -4.81 14.63 1.34
CA VAL A 219 -5.62 13.45 0.96
C VAL A 219 -7.12 13.79 0.95
N ARG A 220 -7.58 14.48 1.99
CA ARG A 220 -8.97 14.91 2.14
C ARG A 220 -9.42 15.79 0.98
N ASN A 221 -8.60 16.76 0.57
CA ASN A 221 -8.91 17.67 -0.53
C ASN A 221 -8.94 16.98 -1.89
N GLU A 222 -8.12 15.94 -2.10
CA GLU A 222 -8.10 15.17 -3.35
C GLU A 222 -9.25 14.15 -3.44
N VAL A 223 -9.68 13.58 -2.31
CA VAL A 223 -10.63 12.45 -2.30
C VAL A 223 -12.08 12.89 -2.15
N LEU A 224 -12.37 13.83 -1.24
CA LEU A 224 -13.76 14.17 -0.94
C LEU A 224 -14.55 14.70 -2.14
N PRO A 225 -14.00 15.57 -3.00
CA PRO A 225 -14.75 16.03 -4.18
C PRO A 225 -15.16 14.89 -5.11
N VAL A 226 -14.30 13.88 -5.28
CA VAL A 226 -14.57 12.70 -6.10
C VAL A 226 -15.66 11.84 -5.48
N VAL A 227 -15.63 11.65 -4.16
CA VAL A 227 -16.69 10.91 -3.45
C VAL A 227 -18.02 11.65 -3.52
N ASP A 228 -18.01 12.98 -3.39
CA ASP A 228 -19.22 13.79 -3.49
C ASP A 228 -19.82 13.70 -4.91
N GLU A 229 -19.00 13.68 -5.97
CA GLU A 229 -19.43 13.44 -7.35
C GLU A 229 -20.10 12.06 -7.52
N TRP A 230 -19.47 10.98 -7.05
CA TRP A 230 -20.04 9.63 -7.13
C TRP A 230 -21.42 9.51 -6.46
N LEU A 231 -21.59 10.17 -5.32
CA LEU A 231 -22.85 10.13 -4.57
C LEU A 231 -23.95 10.97 -5.23
N ASN A 232 -23.59 12.07 -5.89
CA ASN A 232 -24.56 12.89 -6.63
C ASN A 232 -25.05 12.20 -7.90
N ASP A 233 -24.15 11.61 -8.69
CA ASP A 233 -24.50 10.86 -9.91
C ASP A 233 -25.42 9.66 -9.60
N SER A 234 -25.18 9.00 -8.47
CA SER A 234 -26.02 7.89 -8.01
C SER A 234 -27.46 8.35 -7.69
N SER A 235 -27.62 9.55 -7.14
CA SER A 235 -28.93 10.12 -6.78
C SER A 235 -29.77 10.55 -7.99
N GLU A 236 -29.14 11.01 -9.07
CA GLU A 236 -29.85 11.41 -10.29
C GLU A 236 -30.36 10.17 -11.05
N SER A 237 -29.59 9.08 -11.05
CA SER A 237 -29.96 7.82 -11.72
C SER A 237 -31.19 7.13 -11.13
N GLU A 238 -31.47 7.31 -9.83
CA GLU A 238 -32.66 6.74 -9.16
C GLU A 238 -33.93 7.57 -9.37
N SER A 239 -33.81 8.84 -9.77
CA SER A 239 -34.96 9.76 -9.97
C SER A 239 -35.51 9.79 -11.41
N GLY A 240 -34.88 9.07 -12.35
CA GLY A 240 -35.19 9.07 -13.77
C GLY A 240 -36.13 7.95 -14.26
N THR A 241 -36.70 7.15 -13.37
CA THR A 241 -37.71 6.14 -13.69
C THR A 241 -39.04 6.47 -13.02
N ASP A 242 -39.83 7.30 -13.68
CA ASP A 242 -41.28 7.47 -13.47
C ASP A 242 -42.02 7.15 -14.79
#